data_AF-A0A7X0C304-F1
#
_entry.id   AF-A0A7X0C304-F1
#
_cell.length_a   1.000
_cell.length_b   1.000
_cell.length_c   1.000
_cell.angle_alpha   90.00
_cell.angle_beta   90.00
_cell.angle_gamma   90.00
#
_symmetry.space_group_name_H-M   'P 1'
#
loop_
_entity.id
_entity.type
_entity.pdbx_description
1 polymer ?
#
loop_
_entity_poly.entity_id
_entity_poly.type
_entity_poly.pdbx_seq_one_letter_code
_entity_poly.pdbx_strand_id
1 'polypeptide(L)'
;MDGESLAATGLLAALSRAAELLAGLRHPFVRSEPYTYAVPPAGARTGIAFTLPDGRELRLEVSISAEGGAFHVAGAADAEGDVLLGLPHRAIPGIHDALVVFDDYAAELAGEAGRLVDGQLDEIV
;
A
#
# COMPACT_ATOMS: atom_id res chain seq x y z
N MET A 1 -24.76 -7.68 -16.89
CA MET A 1 -23.88 -7.36 -15.75
C MET A 1 -24.19 -5.94 -15.34
N ASP A 2 -24.45 -5.72 -14.06
CA ASP A 2 -24.63 -4.37 -13.50
C ASP A 2 -23.26 -3.68 -13.31
N GLY A 3 -23.28 -2.35 -13.18
CA GLY A 3 -22.06 -1.56 -13.01
C GLY A 3 -21.37 -1.80 -11.66
N GLU A 4 -22.12 -2.21 -10.64
CA GLU A 4 -21.62 -2.50 -9.30
C GLU A 4 -20.77 -3.78 -9.28
N SER A 5 -21.18 -4.85 -9.97
CA SER A 5 -20.39 -6.08 -10.07
C SER A 5 -19.08 -5.86 -10.82
N LEU A 6 -19.08 -4.99 -11.85
CA LEU A 6 -17.86 -4.61 -12.57
C LEU A 6 -16.92 -3.80 -11.67
N ALA A 7 -17.45 -2.85 -10.91
CA ALA A 7 -16.68 -2.07 -9.93
C ALA A 7 -16.04 -2.96 -8.85
N ALA A 8 -16.79 -3.93 -8.31
CA ALA A 8 -16.28 -4.90 -7.33
C ALA A 8 -15.17 -5.78 -7.93
N THR A 9 -15.36 -6.24 -9.17
CA THR A 9 -14.34 -7.02 -9.89
C THR A 9 -13.08 -6.21 -10.14
N GLY A 10 -13.23 -4.94 -10.54
CA GLY A 10 -12.12 -4.00 -10.73
C GLY A 10 -11.33 -3.77 -9.45
N LEU A 11 -12.03 -3.55 -8.34
CA LEU A 11 -11.42 -3.39 -7.01
C LEU A 11 -10.63 -4.64 -6.60
N LEU A 12 -11.23 -5.83 -6.73
CA LEU A 12 -10.55 -7.08 -6.41
C LEU A 12 -9.29 -7.27 -7.26
N ALA A 13 -9.38 -6.99 -8.56
CA ALA A 13 -8.23 -7.10 -9.46
C ALA A 13 -7.11 -6.11 -9.09
N ALA A 14 -7.44 -4.87 -8.73
CA ALA A 14 -6.46 -3.88 -8.28
C ALA A 14 -5.79 -4.28 -6.96
N LEU A 15 -6.58 -4.75 -5.98
CA LEU A 15 -6.06 -5.27 -4.71
C LEU A 15 -5.13 -6.46 -4.93
N SER A 16 -5.49 -7.40 -5.80
CA SER A 16 -4.62 -8.54 -6.14
C SER A 16 -3.32 -8.08 -6.79
N ARG A 17 -3.35 -7.14 -7.75
CA ARG A 17 -2.14 -6.60 -8.38
C ARG A 17 -1.22 -5.90 -7.38
N ALA A 18 -1.78 -5.02 -6.55
CA ALA A 18 -0.99 -4.31 -5.54
C ALA A 18 -0.41 -5.28 -4.50
N ALA A 19 -1.19 -6.26 -4.04
CA ALA A 19 -0.72 -7.30 -3.12
C ALA A 19 0.42 -8.12 -3.74
N GLU A 20 0.29 -8.55 -5.00
CA GLU A 20 1.34 -9.30 -5.72
C GLU A 20 2.61 -8.45 -5.91
N LEU A 21 2.44 -7.18 -6.30
CA LEU A 21 3.55 -6.26 -6.50
C LEU A 21 4.34 -6.06 -5.20
N LEU A 22 3.65 -5.72 -4.11
CA LEU A 22 4.29 -5.49 -2.81
C LEU A 22 4.84 -6.79 -2.22
N ALA A 23 4.12 -7.90 -2.34
CA ALA A 23 4.60 -9.22 -1.94
C ALA A 23 5.79 -9.71 -2.77
N GLY A 24 6.08 -9.11 -3.93
CA GLY A 24 7.27 -9.36 -4.73
C GLY A 24 8.53 -8.67 -4.19
N LEU A 25 8.40 -7.69 -3.30
CA LEU A 25 9.53 -6.96 -2.74
C LEU A 25 10.36 -7.84 -1.80
N ARG A 26 11.67 -7.87 -2.01
CA ARG A 26 12.63 -8.68 -1.24
C ARG A 26 13.88 -7.87 -0.97
N HIS A 27 14.50 -8.15 0.16
CA HIS A 27 15.77 -7.54 0.52
C HIS A 27 16.66 -8.58 1.23
N PRO A 28 17.96 -8.67 0.91
CA PRO A 28 18.81 -9.77 1.38
C PRO A 28 19.06 -9.81 2.88
N PHE A 29 18.91 -8.67 3.57
CA PHE A 29 19.26 -8.53 5.00
C PHE A 29 18.06 -8.45 5.94
N VAL A 30 16.83 -8.44 5.43
CA VAL A 30 15.62 -8.31 6.25
C VAL A 30 14.58 -9.34 5.86
N ARG A 31 13.70 -9.68 6.81
CA ARG A 31 12.53 -10.52 6.54
C ARG A 31 11.39 -9.65 6.05
N SER A 32 10.55 -10.19 5.17
CA SER A 32 9.42 -9.47 4.61
C SER A 32 8.14 -10.30 4.72
N GLU A 33 7.05 -9.69 5.18
CA GLU A 33 5.74 -10.34 5.34
C GLU A 33 4.64 -9.49 4.68
N PRO A 34 3.99 -9.99 3.61
CA PRO A 34 2.87 -9.28 2.99
C PRO A 34 1.61 -9.40 3.83
N TYR A 35 0.76 -8.38 3.79
CA TYR A 35 -0.52 -8.37 4.48
C TYR A 35 -1.63 -7.73 3.66
N THR A 36 -2.87 -8.08 3.96
CA THR A 36 -4.07 -7.43 3.43
C THR A 36 -5.18 -7.54 4.44
N TYR A 37 -5.88 -6.44 4.71
CA TYR A 37 -7.01 -6.42 5.63
C TYR A 37 -8.11 -5.46 5.18
N ALA A 38 -9.34 -5.75 5.61
CA ALA A 38 -10.46 -4.84 5.44
C ALA A 38 -10.34 -3.63 6.37
N VAL A 39 -10.70 -2.45 5.86
CA VAL A 39 -10.78 -1.20 6.62
C VAL A 39 -12.26 -0.85 6.76
N PRO A 40 -12.87 -1.01 7.95
CA PRO A 40 -14.27 -0.65 8.17
C PRO A 40 -14.51 0.86 7.97
N PRO A 41 -15.71 1.27 7.52
CA PRO A 41 -16.86 0.44 7.16
C PRO A 41 -16.81 -0.12 5.72
N ALA A 42 -16.03 0.47 4.82
CA ALA A 42 -15.98 0.09 3.41
C ALA A 42 -14.62 0.42 2.79
N GLY A 43 -13.64 -0.47 2.94
CA GLY A 43 -12.30 -0.24 2.41
C GLY A 43 -11.39 -1.45 2.58
N ALA A 44 -10.20 -1.33 2.01
CA ALA A 44 -9.17 -2.33 2.08
C ALA A 44 -7.80 -1.65 2.15
N ARG A 45 -6.87 -2.34 2.81
CA ARG A 45 -5.46 -1.99 2.83
C ARG A 45 -4.63 -3.21 2.48
N THR A 46 -3.61 -3.02 1.65
CA THR A 46 -2.62 -4.04 1.33
C THR A 46 -1.23 -3.45 1.46
N GLY A 47 -0.28 -4.28 1.87
CA GLY A 47 1.06 -3.82 2.19
C GLY A 47 2.06 -4.95 2.36
N ILE A 48 3.28 -4.55 2.68
CA ILE A 48 4.36 -5.43 3.12
C ILE A 48 5.05 -4.82 4.32
N ALA A 49 5.38 -5.65 5.31
CA ALA A 49 6.20 -5.28 6.45
C ALA A 49 7.59 -5.88 6.29
N PHE A 50 8.63 -5.08 6.50
CA PHE A 50 10.01 -5.51 6.62
C PHE A 50 10.44 -5.46 8.08
N THR A 51 10.88 -6.59 8.63
CA THR A 51 11.48 -6.64 9.97
C THR A 51 12.98 -6.41 9.86
N LEU A 52 13.44 -5.27 10.38
CA LEU A 52 14.85 -4.88 10.43
C LEU A 52 15.63 -5.71 11.46
N PRO A 53 16.99 -5.76 11.39
CA PRO A 53 17.81 -6.56 12.31
C PRO A 53 17.70 -6.16 13.78
N ASP A 54 17.36 -4.90 14.06
CA ASP A 54 17.12 -4.35 15.40
C ASP A 54 15.70 -4.63 15.93
N GLY A 55 14.84 -5.24 15.11
CA GLY A 55 13.46 -5.59 15.45
C GLY A 55 12.41 -4.57 15.04
N ARG A 56 12.81 -3.39 14.52
CA ARG A 56 11.87 -2.40 14.01
C ARG A 56 11.13 -2.93 12.77
N GLU A 57 9.89 -2.47 12.59
CA GLU A 57 9.11 -2.76 11.38
C GLU A 57 9.06 -1.52 10.48
N LEU A 58 9.48 -1.69 9.23
CA LEU A 58 9.21 -0.76 8.13
C LEU A 58 8.03 -1.30 7.32
N ARG A 59 6.94 -0.52 7.23
CA ARG A 59 5.73 -0.89 6.51
C ARG A 59 5.60 -0.05 5.26
N LEU A 60 5.23 -0.69 4.15
CA LEU A 60 4.83 -0.03 2.92
C LEU A 60 3.41 -0.47 2.60
N GLU A 61 2.50 0.49 2.48
CA GLU A 61 1.08 0.18 2.32
C GLU A 61 0.34 1.17 1.43
N VAL A 62 -0.66 0.64 0.73
CA VAL A 62 -1.66 1.40 0.00
C VAL A 62 -3.04 1.01 0.46
N SER A 63 -3.94 1.98 0.55
CA SER A 63 -5.32 1.78 0.98
C SER A 63 -6.30 2.50 0.07
N ILE A 64 -7.50 1.93 -0.01
CA ILE A 64 -8.66 2.53 -0.65
C ILE A 64 -9.88 2.34 0.26
N SER A 65 -10.63 3.40 0.51
CA SER A 65 -11.88 3.37 1.29
C SER A 65 -12.96 4.25 0.68
N ALA A 66 -14.23 3.91 0.87
CA ALA A 66 -15.36 4.71 0.43
C ALA A 66 -15.98 5.45 1.62
N GLU A 67 -15.99 6.79 1.56
CA GLU A 67 -16.58 7.65 2.58
C GLU A 67 -17.13 8.92 1.92
N GLY A 68 -18.25 9.46 2.43
CA GLY A 68 -18.75 10.77 1.99
C GLY A 68 -19.11 10.87 0.50
N GLY A 69 -19.37 9.75 -0.17
CA GLY A 69 -19.64 9.72 -1.62
C GLY A 69 -18.38 9.79 -2.51
N ALA A 70 -17.20 9.57 -1.94
CA ALA A 70 -15.93 9.51 -2.65
C ALA A 70 -15.10 8.28 -2.23
N PHE A 71 -14.14 7.94 -3.08
CA PHE A 71 -13.09 6.96 -2.81
C PHE A 71 -11.84 7.71 -2.34
N HIS A 72 -11.40 7.37 -1.14
CA HIS A 72 -10.20 7.87 -0.52
C HIS A 72 -9.05 6.90 -0.78
N VAL A 73 -7.99 7.39 -1.42
CA VAL A 73 -6.77 6.62 -1.71
C VAL A 73 -5.60 7.24 -0.96
N ALA A 74 -4.88 6.42 -0.22
CA ALA A 74 -3.70 6.80 0.52
C ALA A 74 -2.60 5.76 0.35
N GLY A 75 -1.34 6.19 0.37
CA GLY A 75 -0.18 5.32 0.39
C GLY A 75 0.91 5.91 1.26
N ALA A 76 1.63 5.07 1.99
CA ALA A 76 2.69 5.51 2.86
C ALA A 76 3.75 4.42 3.07
N ALA A 77 4.94 4.85 3.46
CA ALA A 77 5.93 4.03 4.12
C ALA A 77 6.23 4.61 5.50
N ASP A 78 6.14 3.78 6.54
CA ASP A 78 6.38 4.17 7.93
C ASP A 78 7.30 3.18 8.66
N ALA A 79 8.14 3.70 9.55
CA ALA A 79 8.93 2.91 10.49
C ALA A 79 8.57 3.35 11.91
N GLU A 80 8.03 2.43 12.71
CA GLU A 80 7.60 2.70 14.10
C GLU A 80 6.67 3.92 14.28
N GLY A 81 5.89 4.27 13.26
CA GLY A 81 4.99 5.43 13.26
C GLY A 81 5.59 6.72 12.71
N ASP A 82 6.88 6.74 12.37
CA ASP A 82 7.51 7.83 11.63
C ASP A 82 7.31 7.63 10.12
N VAL A 83 6.64 8.59 9.48
CA VAL A 83 6.35 8.55 8.05
C VAL A 83 7.62 8.89 7.27
N LEU A 84 8.21 7.88 6.63
CA LEU A 84 9.40 8.02 5.78
C LEU A 84 9.04 8.49 4.37
N LEU A 85 7.86 8.08 3.88
CA LEU A 85 7.29 8.50 2.62
C LEU A 85 5.77 8.59 2.77
N GLY A 86 5.18 9.76 2.53
CA GLY A 86 3.74 9.95 2.50
C GLY A 86 3.28 10.36 1.11
N LEU A 87 2.42 9.56 0.49
CA LEU A 87 1.79 9.93 -0.77
C LEU A 87 0.58 10.84 -0.52
N PRO A 88 0.24 11.76 -1.45
CA PRO A 88 -0.88 12.67 -1.25
C PRO A 88 -2.19 11.91 -0.99
N HIS A 89 -2.94 12.28 0.06
CA HIS A 89 -4.28 11.73 0.23
C HIS A 89 -5.22 12.25 -0.87
N ARG A 90 -5.88 11.35 -1.60
CA ARG A 90 -6.80 11.71 -2.70
C ARG A 90 -8.22 11.29 -2.37
N ALA A 91 -9.17 12.21 -2.56
CA ALA A 91 -10.61 11.91 -2.55
C ALA A 91 -11.14 12.01 -3.98
N ILE A 92 -11.64 10.91 -4.52
CA ILE A 92 -11.97 10.76 -5.95
C ILE A 92 -13.42 10.26 -6.07
N PRO A 93 -14.32 10.97 -6.79
CA PRO A 93 -15.72 10.56 -6.87
C PRO A 93 -15.96 9.21 -7.57
N GLY A 94 -15.12 8.86 -8.55
CA GLY A 94 -15.28 7.65 -9.37
C GLY A 94 -14.33 6.52 -8.97
N ILE A 95 -14.86 5.29 -8.87
CA ILE A 95 -14.05 4.13 -8.50
C ILE A 95 -12.95 3.84 -9.53
N HIS A 96 -13.22 3.95 -10.82
CA HIS A 96 -12.23 3.64 -11.86
C HIS A 96 -11.00 4.56 -11.76
N ASP A 97 -11.23 5.87 -11.59
CA ASP A 97 -10.15 6.84 -11.41
C ASP A 97 -9.41 6.61 -10.08
N ALA A 98 -10.12 6.21 -9.03
CA ALA A 98 -9.51 5.86 -7.76
C ALA A 98 -8.61 4.61 -7.86
N LEU A 99 -9.01 3.62 -8.65
CA LEU A 99 -8.21 2.41 -8.88
C LEU A 99 -6.94 2.71 -9.67
N VAL A 100 -6.97 3.67 -10.60
CA VAL A 100 -5.74 4.14 -11.30
C VAL A 100 -4.76 4.74 -10.29
N VAL A 101 -5.23 5.66 -9.44
CA VAL A 101 -4.37 6.27 -8.41
C VAL A 101 -3.86 5.24 -7.41
N PHE A 102 -4.68 4.25 -7.06
CA PHE A 102 -4.29 3.15 -6.19
C PHE A 102 -3.16 2.31 -6.78
N ASP A 103 -3.26 1.95 -8.06
CA ASP A 103 -2.20 1.23 -8.78
C ASP A 103 -0.93 2.08 -8.90
N ASP A 104 -1.05 3.38 -9.17
CA ASP A 104 0.09 4.31 -9.22
C ASP A 104 0.81 4.38 -7.86
N TYR A 105 0.06 4.44 -6.77
CA TYR A 105 0.63 4.51 -5.42
C TYR A 105 1.33 3.21 -5.03
N ALA A 106 0.77 2.05 -5.40
CA ALA A 106 1.43 0.77 -5.22
C ALA A 106 2.76 0.70 -5.99
N ALA A 107 2.79 1.20 -7.23
CA ALA A 107 3.98 1.27 -8.06
C ALA A 107 5.05 2.22 -7.48
N GLU A 108 4.65 3.38 -6.99
CA GLU A 108 5.56 4.35 -6.37
C GLU A 108 6.22 3.78 -5.10
N LEU A 109 5.42 3.16 -4.21
CA LEU A 109 5.94 2.49 -3.02
C LEU A 109 6.91 1.36 -3.37
N ALA A 110 6.56 0.54 -4.37
CA ALA A 110 7.43 -0.53 -4.84
C ALA A 110 8.76 0.00 -5.40
N GLY A 111 8.74 1.13 -6.12
CA GLY A 111 9.93 1.78 -6.65
C GLY A 111 10.87 2.32 -5.56
N GLU A 112 10.31 2.83 -4.46
CA GLU A 112 11.07 3.43 -3.36
C GLU A 112 11.51 2.41 -2.29
N ALA A 113 10.93 1.20 -2.28
CA ALA A 113 11.12 0.21 -1.22
C ALA A 113 12.58 -0.11 -0.91
N GLY A 114 13.40 -0.35 -1.94
CA GLY A 114 14.82 -0.67 -1.74
C GLY A 114 15.57 0.46 -1.03
N ARG A 115 15.41 1.69 -1.51
CA ARG A 115 16.05 2.89 -0.93
C ARG A 115 15.61 3.12 0.52
N LEU A 116 14.34 2.90 0.83
CA LEU A 116 13.80 3.07 2.18
C LEU A 116 14.35 2.01 3.14
N VAL A 117 14.41 0.73 2.72
CA VAL A 117 15.00 -0.34 3.52
C VAL A 117 16.49 -0.09 3.75
N ASP A 118 17.23 0.24 2.70
CA ASP A 118 18.67 0.54 2.78
C ASP A 118 18.94 1.70 3.74
N GLY A 119 18.17 2.79 3.63
CA GLY A 119 18.31 3.94 4.51
C GLY A 119 18.05 3.61 5.99
N GLN A 120 17.09 2.74 6.29
CA GLN A 120 16.83 2.31 7.66
C GLN A 120 17.90 1.33 8.19
N LEU A 121 18.53 0.54 7.31
CA LEU A 121 19.65 -0.32 7.69
C LEU A 121 20.91 0.47 8.00
N ASP A 122 21.18 1.55 7.26
CA ASP A 122 22.32 2.44 7.49
C ASP A 122 22.24 3.13 8.86
N GLU A 123 21.05 3.36 9.42
CA GLU A 123 20.86 3.92 10.77
C GLU A 123 21.27 2.96 11.90
N ILE A 124 21.36 1.66 11.61
CA ILE A 124 21.68 0.61 12.61
C ILE A 124 23.21 0.43 12.74
N VAL A 125 23.97 0.78 11.70
CA VAL A 125 25.42 0.50 11.57
C VAL A 125 26.28 1.57 12.23
#